data_AF-A0A2V9QVB9-F1
#
_entry.id   AF-A0A2V9QVB9-F1
#
_cell.length_a   1.000
_cell.length_b   1.000
_cell.length_c   1.000
_cell.angle_alpha   90.00
_cell.angle_beta   90.00
_cell.angle_gamma   90.00
#
_symmetry.space_group_name_H-M   'P 1'
#
loop_
_entity.id
_entity.type
_entity.pdbx_description
1 polymer ?
#
loop_
_entity_poly.entity_id
_entity_poly.type
_entity_poly.pdbx_seq_one_letter_code
_entity_poly.pdbx_strand_id
1 'polypeptide(L)' 'EPNCEADEVRGRVILRAMRKIAAGEELAYDYNLYDGDLDDPAICLCGAKKCRGSMYAPKELRRRKRLEMKRQKTKSL' A
#
# COMPACT_ATOMS: atom_id res chain seq x y z
N GLU A 1 4.70 2.93 10.66
CA GLU A 1 5.32 1.67 10.19
C GLU A 1 4.45 0.54 10.73
N PRO A 2 4.17 -0.52 9.95
CA PRO A 2 3.26 -1.58 10.40
C PRO A 2 3.85 -2.35 11.58
N ASN A 3 2.99 -2.85 12.46
CA ASN A 3 3.34 -3.76 13.56
C ASN A 3 2.81 -5.19 13.36
N CYS A 4 2.00 -5.39 12.32
CA CYS A 4 1.51 -6.67 11.85
C CYS A 4 1.92 -6.94 10.39
N GLU A 5 2.09 -8.22 10.08
CA GLU A 5 2.17 -8.73 8.71
C GLU A 5 0.92 -9.55 8.40
N ALA A 6 0.52 -9.59 7.13
CA ALA A 6 -0.61 -10.39 6.66
C ALA A 6 -0.09 -11.67 5.98
N ASP A 7 -0.69 -12.80 6.33
CA ASP A 7 -0.40 -14.13 5.79
C ASP A 7 -1.70 -14.82 5.39
N GLU A 8 -1.70 -15.62 4.33
CA GLU A 8 -2.89 -16.33 3.89
C GLU A 8 -2.82 -17.80 4.31
N VAL A 9 -3.69 -18.19 5.23
CA VAL A 9 -3.73 -19.55 5.77
C VAL A 9 -5.10 -20.14 5.50
N ARG A 10 -5.15 -21.15 4.61
CA ARG A 10 -6.38 -21.88 4.25
C ARG A 10 -7.51 -20.94 3.79
N GLY A 11 -7.17 -19.99 2.91
CA GLY A 11 -8.13 -19.02 2.36
C GLY A 11 -8.57 -17.92 3.33
N ARG A 12 -7.85 -17.74 4.45
CA ARG A 12 -8.10 -16.67 5.42
C ARG A 12 -6.88 -15.79 5.55
N VAL A 13 -7.09 -14.48 5.58
CA VAL A 13 -6.04 -13.52 5.92
C VAL A 13 -5.86 -13.52 7.43
N ILE A 14 -4.66 -13.87 7.89
CA ILE A 14 -4.24 -13.86 9.28
C ILE A 14 -3.24 -12.71 9.46
N LEU A 15 -3.55 -11.79 10.37
CA LEU A 15 -2.60 -10.77 10.79
C LEU A 15 -1.74 -11.30 11.94
N ARG A 16 -0.43 -11.33 11.76
CA ARG A 16 0.55 -11.77 12.76
C ARG A 16 1.35 -10.58 13.25
N ALA A 17 1.52 -10.48 14.57
CA ALA A 17 2.36 -9.42 15.14
C ALA A 17 3.84 -9.68 14.81
N MET A 18 4.53 -8.67 14.27
CA MET A 18 5.97 -8.73 13.97
C MET A 18 6.85 -8.38 15.18
N ARG A 19 6.25 -7.79 16.21
CA ARG A 19 6.87 -7.42 17.48
C ARG A 19 5.83 -7.43 18.59
N LYS A 20 6.27 -7.20 19.84
CA LYS A 20 5.34 -6.92 20.95
C LYS A 20 4.56 -5.62 20.66
N ILE A 21 3.26 -5.65 20.94
CA ILE A 21 2.32 -4.54 20.72
C ILE A 21 1.75 -4.16 22.08
N ALA A 22 1.80 -2.87 22.41
CA ALA A 22 1.28 -2.37 23.69
C ALA A 22 -0.25 -2.27 23.68
N ALA A 23 -0.88 -2.34 24.85
CA ALA A 23 -2.31 -2.09 24.95
C ALA A 23 -2.64 -0.65 24.49
N GLY A 24 -3.65 -0.52 23.64
CA GLY A 24 -4.05 0.77 23.05
C GLY A 24 -3.27 1.18 21.80
N GLU A 25 -2.25 0.42 21.39
CA GLU A 25 -1.59 0.63 20.09
C GLU A 25 -2.49 0.14 18.94
N GLU A 26 -2.61 0.92 17.87
CA GLU A 26 -3.33 0.52 16.66
C GLU A 26 -2.63 -0.66 15.96
N LEU A 27 -3.39 -1.68 15.56
CA LEU A 27 -2.87 -2.78 14.74
C LEU A 27 -2.83 -2.34 13.28
N ALA A 28 -1.62 -2.23 12.72
CA ALA A 28 -1.40 -1.76 11.36
C ALA A 28 -0.58 -2.77 10.56
N TYR A 29 -1.01 -3.04 9.33
CA TYR A 29 -0.28 -3.87 8.36
C TYR A 29 -0.15 -3.16 7.02
N ASP A 30 0.81 -3.61 6.20
CA ASP A 30 1.03 -3.06 4.87
C ASP A 30 0.09 -3.71 3.84
N TYR A 31 -0.90 -2.94 3.35
CA TYR A 31 -1.91 -3.38 2.41
C TYR A 31 -1.35 -3.87 1.07
N ASN A 32 -0.21 -3.35 0.63
CA ASN A 32 0.41 -3.71 -0.66
C ASN A 32 -0.58 -3.80 -1.84
N LEU A 33 -1.50 -2.83 -1.96
CA LEU A 33 -2.51 -2.85 -3.02
C LEU A 33 -1.83 -2.96 -4.40
N TYR A 34 -2.40 -3.78 -5.28
CA TYR A 34 -1.85 -4.06 -6.61
C TYR A 34 -2.90 -3.90 -7.72
N ASP A 35 -4.16 -3.80 -7.33
CA ASP A 35 -5.34 -3.60 -8.13
C ASP A 35 -6.05 -2.31 -7.71
N GLY A 36 -6.76 -1.69 -8.65
CA GLY A 36 -7.45 -0.42 -8.43
C GLY A 36 -7.36 0.47 -9.67
N ASP A 37 -8.29 1.41 -9.77
CA ASP A 37 -8.32 2.35 -10.88
C ASP A 37 -7.09 3.27 -10.86
N LEU A 38 -6.58 3.64 -12.04
CA LEU A 38 -5.41 4.51 -12.15
C LEU A 38 -5.62 5.89 -11.53
N ASP A 39 -6.86 6.35 -11.51
CA ASP A 39 -7.25 7.65 -10.99
C ASP A 39 -7.55 7.60 -9.47
N ASP A 40 -7.55 6.40 -8.85
CA ASP A 40 -7.58 6.25 -7.40
C ASP A 40 -6.15 6.36 -6.81
N PRO A 41 -5.84 7.39 -6.00
CA PRO A 41 -4.52 7.57 -5.39
C PRO A 41 -4.24 6.63 -4.21
N ALA A 42 -5.28 6.06 -3.59
CA ALA A 42 -5.22 5.26 -2.36
C ALA A 42 -4.25 5.89 -1.33
N ILE A 43 -4.54 7.12 -0.89
CA ILE A 43 -3.64 7.93 -0.04
C ILE A 43 -3.37 7.21 1.28
N CYS A 44 -2.10 7.14 1.68
CA CYS A 44 -1.71 6.55 2.96
C CYS A 44 -1.55 7.63 4.05
N LEU A 45 -2.23 7.44 5.18
CA LEU A 45 -2.22 8.37 6.31
C LEU A 45 -1.53 7.79 7.57
N CYS A 46 -0.66 6.79 7.41
CA CYS A 46 -0.07 6.05 8.54
C CYS A 46 0.88 6.86 9.46
N GLY A 47 1.17 8.13 9.17
CA GLY A 47 2.03 8.98 9.98
C GLY A 47 3.52 8.58 10.06
N ALA A 48 3.96 7.53 9.37
CA ALA A 48 5.33 7.06 9.43
C ALA A 48 6.32 8.06 8.79
N LYS A 49 7.50 8.26 9.41
CA LYS A 49 8.56 9.15 8.88
C LYS A 49 8.99 8.79 7.44
N LYS A 50 9.00 7.49 7.12
CA LYS A 50 9.33 6.97 5.78
C LYS A 50 8.08 6.43 5.06
N CYS A 51 6.96 7.14 5.15
CA CYS A 51 5.73 6.77 4.45
C CYS A 51 5.93 6.82 2.91
N ARG A 52 5.32 5.87 2.19
CA ARG A 52 5.32 5.84 0.72
C ARG A 52 4.32 6.81 0.08
N GLY A 53 3.47 7.44 0.89
CA GLY A 53 2.40 8.36 0.45
C GLY A 53 1.15 7.67 -0.10
N SER A 54 1.20 6.35 -0.35
CA SER A 54 0.08 5.58 -0.89
C SER A 54 0.08 4.14 -0.35
N MET A 55 -1.12 3.55 -0.30
CA MET A 55 -1.36 2.17 0.12
C MET A 55 -0.99 1.13 -0.95
N TYR A 56 -0.73 1.58 -2.19
CA TYR A 56 -0.21 0.70 -3.25
C TYR A 56 1.19 0.18 -2.96
N ALA A 57 1.45 -1.05 -3.40
CA ALA A 57 2.76 -1.67 -3.33
C ALA A 57 3.80 -0.87 -4.14
N PRO A 58 5.10 -0.90 -3.77
CA PRO A 58 6.15 -0.18 -4.51
C PRO A 58 6.23 -0.53 -6.00
N LYS A 59 5.95 -1.79 -6.34
CA LYS A 59 5.89 -2.24 -7.74
C LYS A 59 4.74 -1.58 -8.49
N GLU A 60 3.60 -1.42 -7.83
CA GLU A 60 2.39 -0.84 -8.42
C GLU A 60 2.53 0.67 -8.61
N LEU A 61 3.11 1.38 -7.64
CA LEU A 61 3.44 2.81 -7.80
C LEU A 61 4.36 3.05 -9.01
N ARG A 62 5.36 2.19 -9.22
CA ARG A 62 6.22 2.26 -10.42
C ARG A 62 5.44 2.00 -11.70
N ARG A 63 4.48 1.06 -11.69
CA ARG A 63 3.61 0.76 -12.85
C ARG A 63 2.72 1.95 -13.18
N ARG A 64 2.03 2.52 -12.18
CA ARG A 64 1.13 3.67 -12.30
C ARG A 64 1.83 4.89 -12.87
N LYS A 65 3.01 5.24 -12.35
CA LYS A 65 3.85 6.33 -12.87
C LYS A 65 4.17 6.16 -14.36
N ARG A 66 4.46 4.93 -14.81
CA ARG A 66 4.70 4.64 -16.24
C ARG A 66 3.45 4.83 -17.09
N LEU A 67 2.29 4.40 -16.62
CA LEU A 67 1.02 4.52 -17.33
C LEU A 67 0.58 5.98 -17.44
N GLU A 68 0.77 6.76 -16.39
CA GLU A 68 0.50 8.20 -16.39
C GLU A 68 1.37 8.95 -17.41
N MET A 69 2.69 8.68 -17.43
CA MET A 69 3.59 9.26 -18.45
C MET A 69 3.16 8.91 -19.89
N LYS A 70 2.63 7.69 -20.12
CA LYS A 70 2.08 7.30 -21.44
C LYS A 70 0.78 8.05 -21.77
N ARG A 71 -0.14 8.21 -20.81
CA ARG A 71 -1.37 9.00 -20.99
C ARG A 71 -1.04 10.44 -21.36
N GLN A 72 -0.07 11.06 -20.69
CA GLN A 72 0.37 12.43 -20.97
C GLN A 72 0.94 12.57 -22.38
N LYS A 73 1.80 11.64 -22.83
CA LYS A 73 2.34 11.62 -24.20
C LYS A 73 1.27 11.47 -25.28
N THR A 74 0.25 10.66 -25.02
CA THR A 74 -0.85 10.42 -25.97
C THR A 74 -1.77 11.65 -26.07
N LYS A 75 -1.95 12.39 -24.97
CA LYS A 75 -2.73 13.65 -24.96
C LYS A 75 -2.02 14.83 -25.62
N SER A 76 -0.69 14.77 -25.77
CA SER A 76 0.13 15.80 -26.40
C SER A 76 0.36 15.59 -27.90
N LEU A 77 -0.21 14.53 -28.48
CA LEU A 77 -0.23 14.20 -29.91
C LEU A 77 -1.62 14.50 -30.46
#